data_AF-A0A814THT1-F1
#
_entry.id   AF-A0A814THT1-F1
#
_cell.length_a   1.000
_cell.length_b   1.000
_cell.length_c   1.000
_cell.angle_alpha   90.00
_cell.angle_beta   90.00
_cell.angle_gamma   90.00
#
_symmetry.space_group_name_H-M   'P 1'
#
loop_
_entity.id
_entity.type
_entity.pdbx_description
1 polymer ?
#
loop_
_entity_poly.entity_id
_entity_poly.type
_entity_poly.pdbx_seq_one_letter_code
_entity_poly.pdbx_strand_id
1 'polypeptide(L)'
;MASETNEGKLQACCLVEYRPLPGTPSGELVKIGGIDTYHISGKDATSKGKILKFTAPNLLDGCRYVYIDMGTNIGVQIRKLYEPHLYGNAPVLRLFKELFANSSTEVCSVGFEANPLHDNYLKEFESYCLKRGWRVKIFTSTAVSITSGQATFYTEPGNEVNNQWGASLEAGRKKTKIIVPSIDIVSWIRDTVIDRKLPLGNFTSKIMMKSDIEGHDSTVLANLILSGVYCSIDLIYGEHLTNEFVNGIALFQKYSQSCKTKLIRMDDESFYQTRLPFTYPQSTT
;
A
#
# COMPACT_ATOMS: atom_id res chain seq x y z
N MET A 1 14.53 53.36 0.69
CA MET A 1 13.18 53.22 0.11
C MET A 1 13.09 51.82 -0.46
N ALA A 2 12.48 50.92 0.29
CA ALA A 2 12.24 49.54 -0.11
C ALA A 2 10.91 49.46 -0.89
N SER A 3 10.85 48.61 -1.91
CA SER A 3 9.60 48.11 -2.48
C SER A 3 9.69 46.60 -2.54
N GLU A 4 9.02 45.96 -1.58
CA GLU A 4 8.85 44.51 -1.46
C GLU A 4 7.87 43.99 -2.53
N THR A 5 8.24 42.89 -3.18
CA THR A 5 7.37 42.07 -4.02
C THR A 5 6.66 41.03 -3.16
N ASN A 6 5.34 40.99 -3.27
CA ASN A 6 4.43 40.21 -2.43
C ASN A 6 4.31 38.76 -2.97
N GLU A 7 5.13 37.85 -2.44
CA GLU A 7 4.92 36.40 -2.53
C GLU A 7 4.37 35.88 -1.20
N GLY A 8 3.32 35.07 -1.24
CA GLY A 8 2.95 34.21 -0.12
C GLY A 8 1.47 34.25 0.28
N LYS A 9 0.73 33.21 -0.11
CA LYS A 9 -0.24 32.48 0.72
C LYS A 9 -0.94 31.39 -0.10
N LEU A 10 -0.38 30.20 -0.08
CA LEU A 10 -1.12 28.95 -0.26
C LEU A 10 -0.85 28.11 0.99
N GLN A 11 -1.79 28.18 1.93
CA GLN A 11 -1.73 27.50 3.22
C GLN A 11 -2.97 26.61 3.35
N ALA A 12 -2.73 25.38 3.80
CA ALA A 12 -3.67 24.42 4.37
C ALA A 12 -4.76 23.82 3.45
N CYS A 13 -4.43 22.69 2.83
CA CYS A 13 -5.41 21.62 2.61
C CYS A 13 -4.98 20.41 3.45
N CYS A 14 -5.96 19.78 4.12
CA CYS A 14 -5.85 18.63 5.03
C CYS A 14 -5.70 18.94 6.53
N LEU A 15 -6.57 19.79 7.07
CA LEU A 15 -7.23 19.56 8.35
C LEU A 15 -8.63 20.17 8.24
N VAL A 16 -9.65 19.34 7.97
CA VAL A 16 -11.04 19.79 8.10
C VAL A 16 -11.42 19.63 9.56
N GLU A 17 -11.12 20.64 10.38
CA GLU A 17 -11.88 20.82 11.62
C GLU A 17 -13.31 21.20 11.23
N TYR A 18 -14.23 20.27 11.45
CA TYR A 18 -15.65 20.46 11.18
C TYR A 18 -16.20 21.45 12.21
N ARG A 19 -16.36 22.72 11.85
CA ARG A 19 -17.21 23.66 12.59
C ARG A 19 -18.62 23.57 12.01
N PRO A 20 -19.61 23.01 12.71
CA PRO A 20 -20.97 22.95 12.21
C PRO A 20 -21.51 24.37 12.01
N LEU A 21 -22.22 24.58 10.90
CA LEU A 21 -22.98 25.82 10.68
C LEU A 21 -24.03 25.97 11.79
N PRO A 22 -24.27 27.19 12.30
CA PRO A 22 -25.25 27.41 13.37
C PRO A 22 -26.63 26.90 12.92
N GLY A 23 -27.14 25.88 13.63
CA GLY A 23 -28.42 25.22 13.36
C GLY A 23 -28.36 23.77 12.87
N THR A 24 -27.18 23.15 12.74
CA THR A 24 -27.08 21.73 12.37
C THR A 24 -27.25 20.79 13.59
N PRO A 25 -28.04 19.70 13.50
CA PRO A 25 -28.16 18.71 14.57
C PRO A 25 -26.84 17.98 14.80
N SER A 26 -26.50 17.72 16.06
CA SER A 26 -25.35 16.88 16.43
C SER A 26 -25.56 15.44 15.96
N GLY A 27 -24.68 14.92 15.12
CA GLY A 27 -24.65 13.52 14.68
C GLY A 27 -23.41 12.80 15.19
N GLU A 28 -23.52 11.48 15.38
CA GLU A 28 -22.43 10.60 15.83
C GLU A 28 -21.92 9.75 14.65
N LEU A 29 -20.61 9.51 14.64
CA LEU A 29 -19.90 8.76 13.60
C LEU A 29 -19.91 7.28 13.97
N VAL A 30 -20.59 6.44 13.20
CA VAL A 30 -20.73 5.00 13.50
C VAL A 30 -20.07 4.19 12.38
N LYS A 31 -19.14 3.29 12.76
CA LYS A 31 -18.52 2.33 11.84
C LYS A 31 -19.37 1.08 11.73
N ILE A 32 -19.84 0.76 10.52
CA ILE A 32 -20.51 -0.51 10.21
C ILE A 32 -19.78 -1.15 9.03
N GLY A 33 -19.19 -2.33 9.23
CA GLY A 33 -18.57 -3.12 8.15
C GLY A 33 -17.40 -2.43 7.43
N GLY A 34 -16.64 -1.57 8.10
CA GLY A 34 -15.50 -0.85 7.50
C GLY A 34 -15.87 0.40 6.71
N ILE A 35 -17.14 0.79 6.68
CA ILE A 35 -17.62 2.04 6.07
C ILE A 35 -17.94 3.05 7.19
N ASP A 36 -17.41 4.26 7.07
CA ASP A 36 -17.81 5.37 7.94
C ASP A 36 -19.22 5.83 7.55
N THR A 37 -20.20 5.57 8.42
CA THR A 37 -21.58 5.99 8.23
C THR A 37 -21.96 7.09 9.21
N TYR A 38 -22.43 8.23 8.69
CA TYR A 38 -22.96 9.32 9.51
C TYR A 38 -24.45 9.11 9.77
N HIS A 39 -24.83 9.00 11.04
CA HIS A 39 -26.25 8.93 11.44
C HIS A 39 -26.71 10.29 11.94
N ILE A 40 -27.60 10.95 11.18
CA ILE A 40 -28.19 12.22 11.59
C ILE A 40 -29.46 11.91 12.38
N SER A 41 -29.43 12.10 13.71
CA SER A 41 -30.65 12.03 14.52
C SER A 41 -31.39 13.37 14.37
N GLY A 42 -32.31 13.44 13.41
CA GLY A 42 -33.24 14.54 13.26
C GLY A 42 -34.63 14.11 13.71
N LYS A 43 -35.11 14.64 14.84
CA LYS A 43 -36.55 14.63 15.16
C LYS A 43 -37.24 15.61 14.22
N ASP A 44 -37.63 15.16 13.03
CA ASP A 44 -38.75 15.74 12.29
C ASP A 44 -39.24 14.74 11.24
N ALA A 45 -40.33 14.05 11.59
CA ALA A 45 -41.08 13.21 10.69
C ALA A 45 -41.84 14.10 9.69
N THR A 46 -41.52 14.00 8.39
CA THR A 46 -42.42 14.17 7.21
C THR A 46 -41.71 14.57 5.90
N SER A 47 -40.48 14.11 5.65
CA SER A 47 -40.00 13.99 4.27
C SER A 47 -39.35 12.63 4.07
N LYS A 48 -39.64 11.97 2.94
CA LYS A 48 -38.94 10.75 2.51
C LYS A 48 -37.49 11.14 2.20
N GLY A 49 -36.67 11.25 3.25
CA GLY A 49 -35.26 11.62 3.18
C GLY A 49 -34.50 10.57 2.40
N LYS A 50 -34.01 10.96 1.23
CA LYS A 50 -33.04 10.18 0.46
C LYS A 50 -31.75 10.16 1.28
N ILE A 51 -31.39 9.01 1.84
CA ILE A 51 -30.11 8.84 2.54
C ILE A 51 -29.00 9.01 1.51
N LEU A 52 -28.34 10.17 1.53
CA LEU A 52 -27.13 10.42 0.75
C LEU A 52 -25.97 9.69 1.45
N LYS A 53 -25.59 8.52 0.94
CA LYS A 53 -24.36 7.85 1.34
C LYS A 53 -23.18 8.61 0.74
N PHE A 54 -22.53 9.46 1.54
CA PHE A 54 -21.21 9.99 1.22
C PHE A 54 -20.17 8.95 1.62
N THR A 55 -19.76 8.11 0.67
CA THR A 55 -18.57 7.27 0.84
C THR A 55 -17.32 8.11 0.57
N ALA A 56 -16.32 8.02 1.44
CA ALA A 56 -15.01 8.60 1.16
C ALA A 56 -14.51 8.12 -0.22
N PRO A 57 -13.82 8.98 -0.99
CA PRO A 57 -13.26 8.58 -2.27
C PRO A 57 -12.27 7.43 -2.09
N ASN A 58 -12.28 6.46 -3.01
CA ASN A 58 -11.33 5.36 -3.00
C ASN A 58 -9.92 5.92 -3.19
N LEU A 59 -8.97 5.45 -2.37
CA LEU A 59 -7.55 5.87 -2.38
C LEU A 59 -6.92 5.82 -3.77
N LEU A 60 -7.33 4.83 -4.59
CA LEU A 60 -6.77 4.56 -5.91
C LEU A 60 -7.65 5.07 -7.06
N ASP A 61 -8.70 5.86 -6.78
CA ASP A 61 -9.43 6.54 -7.84
C ASP A 61 -8.47 7.42 -8.67
N GLY A 62 -8.57 7.31 -10.00
CA GLY A 62 -7.69 7.96 -10.96
C GLY A 62 -6.31 7.31 -11.12
N CYS A 63 -6.02 6.16 -10.50
CA CYS A 63 -4.78 5.43 -10.71
C CYS A 63 -4.90 4.51 -11.94
N ARG A 64 -4.14 4.81 -13.00
CA ARG A 64 -4.09 3.95 -14.19
C ARG A 64 -3.41 2.63 -13.86
N TYR A 65 -2.24 2.69 -13.22
CA TYR A 65 -1.46 1.54 -12.80
C TYR A 65 -1.37 1.48 -11.27
N VAL A 66 -1.23 0.27 -10.75
CA VAL A 66 -1.10 0.04 -9.30
C VAL A 66 0.08 -0.87 -9.03
N TYR A 67 0.92 -0.47 -8.09
CA TYR A 67 1.97 -1.30 -7.52
C TYR A 67 1.66 -1.54 -6.04
N ILE A 68 1.61 -2.80 -5.62
CA ILE A 68 1.33 -3.23 -4.25
C ILE A 68 2.62 -3.82 -3.69
N ASP A 69 3.16 -3.25 -2.62
CA ASP A 69 4.40 -3.68 -1.98
C ASP A 69 4.10 -4.28 -0.60
N MET A 70 3.91 -5.60 -0.54
CA MET A 70 3.68 -6.32 0.71
C MET A 70 5.02 -6.70 1.34
N GLY A 71 5.31 -6.15 2.52
CA GLY A 71 6.66 -6.19 3.10
C GLY A 71 7.52 -5.08 2.53
N THR A 72 7.04 -3.84 2.68
CA THR A 72 7.72 -2.66 2.14
C THR A 72 9.11 -2.46 2.75
N ASN A 73 9.36 -3.01 3.94
CA ASN A 73 10.57 -2.87 4.72
C ASN A 73 10.92 -1.39 4.91
N ILE A 74 11.94 -0.88 4.22
CA ILE A 74 12.36 0.53 4.21
C ILE A 74 12.02 1.25 2.90
N GLY A 75 11.04 0.77 2.14
CA GLY A 75 10.51 1.44 0.95
C GLY A 75 11.40 1.40 -0.29
N VAL A 76 12.42 0.53 -0.32
CA VAL A 76 13.40 0.49 -1.41
C VAL A 76 12.77 0.14 -2.76
N GLN A 77 11.78 -0.75 -2.79
CA GLN A 77 11.13 -1.19 -4.03
C GLN A 77 10.24 -0.09 -4.61
N ILE A 78 9.45 0.58 -3.75
CA ILE A 78 8.70 1.79 -4.15
C ILE A 78 9.66 2.86 -4.67
N ARG A 79 10.82 3.06 -4.04
CA ARG A 79 11.78 4.06 -4.52
C ARG A 79 12.38 3.68 -5.88
N LYS A 80 12.70 2.41 -6.12
CA LYS A 80 13.17 1.91 -7.43
C LYS A 80 12.18 2.22 -8.55
N LEU A 81 10.87 2.17 -8.27
CA LEU A 81 9.83 2.50 -9.24
C LEU A 81 9.88 3.97 -9.66
N TYR A 82 10.03 4.89 -8.70
CA TYR A 82 9.97 6.33 -8.97
C TYR A 82 11.33 6.95 -9.33
N GLU A 83 12.43 6.39 -8.85
CA GLU A 83 13.80 6.85 -9.09
C GLU A 83 14.69 5.73 -9.66
N PRO A 84 14.32 5.10 -10.80
CA PRO A 84 15.04 3.93 -11.33
C PRO A 84 16.50 4.23 -11.70
N HIS A 85 16.83 5.49 -11.99
CA HIS A 85 18.19 5.93 -12.32
C HIS A 85 19.19 5.76 -11.17
N LEU A 86 18.72 5.66 -9.92
CA LEU A 86 19.55 5.37 -8.76
C LEU A 86 19.87 3.86 -8.62
N TYR A 87 19.18 3.00 -9.36
CA TYR A 87 19.22 1.54 -9.18
C TYR A 87 19.49 0.81 -10.48
N GLY A 88 20.40 1.31 -11.33
CA GLY A 88 20.55 0.87 -12.72
C GLY A 88 20.71 -0.65 -12.95
N ASN A 89 21.15 -1.41 -11.95
CA ASN A 89 21.32 -2.88 -12.02
C ASN A 89 20.23 -3.68 -11.30
N ALA A 90 19.22 -3.03 -10.72
CA ALA A 90 18.17 -3.70 -9.96
C ALA A 90 17.29 -4.56 -10.89
N PRO A 91 17.17 -5.87 -10.66
CA PRO A 91 16.40 -6.76 -11.52
C PRO A 91 14.92 -6.38 -11.63
N VAL A 92 14.32 -5.78 -10.59
CA VAL A 92 12.91 -5.34 -10.61
C VAL A 92 12.63 -4.28 -11.67
N LEU A 93 13.63 -3.47 -12.07
CA LEU A 93 13.42 -2.41 -13.06
C LEU A 93 12.94 -2.94 -14.40
N ARG A 94 13.33 -4.16 -14.78
CA ARG A 94 12.85 -4.80 -16.00
C ARG A 94 11.35 -5.09 -15.92
N LEU A 95 10.87 -5.52 -14.76
CA LEU A 95 9.47 -5.84 -14.52
C LEU A 95 8.62 -4.56 -14.46
N PHE A 96 9.11 -3.51 -13.80
CA PHE A 96 8.45 -2.19 -13.82
C PHE A 96 8.32 -1.66 -15.25
N LYS A 97 9.40 -1.75 -16.04
CA LYS A 97 9.37 -1.32 -17.44
C LYS A 97 8.45 -2.17 -18.31
N GLU A 98 8.40 -3.49 -18.11
CA GLU A 98 7.49 -4.37 -18.84
C GLU A 98 6.03 -4.00 -18.58
N LEU A 99 5.68 -3.71 -17.32
CA LEU A 99 4.28 -3.55 -16.93
C LEU A 99 3.77 -2.10 -16.99
N PHE A 100 4.61 -1.14 -16.63
CA PHE A 100 4.26 0.27 -16.51
C PHE A 100 4.96 1.15 -17.54
N ALA A 101 5.74 0.57 -18.46
CA ALA A 101 6.59 1.31 -19.38
C ALA A 101 7.49 2.31 -18.63
N ASN A 102 7.59 3.55 -19.13
CA ASN A 102 8.32 4.63 -18.44
C ASN A 102 7.36 5.54 -17.65
N SER A 103 6.14 5.09 -17.37
CA SER A 103 5.07 5.90 -16.77
C SER A 103 4.99 5.80 -15.25
N SER A 104 6.11 5.93 -14.54
CA SER A 104 6.09 5.85 -13.06
C SER A 104 5.14 6.88 -12.43
N THR A 105 4.93 8.03 -13.06
CA THR A 105 3.97 9.06 -12.64
C THR A 105 2.50 8.67 -12.79
N GLU A 106 2.18 7.66 -13.62
CA GLU A 106 0.83 7.11 -13.75
C GLU A 106 0.57 5.93 -12.78
N VAL A 107 1.59 5.52 -12.00
CA VAL A 107 1.50 4.44 -11.02
C VAL A 107 1.20 5.00 -9.63
N CYS A 108 0.20 4.41 -8.98
CA CYS A 108 -0.01 4.56 -7.55
C CYS A 108 0.61 3.38 -6.82
N SER A 109 1.42 3.66 -5.81
CA SER A 109 2.06 2.62 -4.99
C SER A 109 1.38 2.51 -3.63
N VAL A 110 1.08 1.29 -3.21
CA VAL A 110 0.59 1.01 -1.86
C VAL A 110 1.55 0.05 -1.16
N GLY A 111 2.12 0.45 -0.04
CA GLY A 111 3.00 -0.36 0.79
C GLY A 111 2.32 -0.85 2.06
N PHE A 112 2.69 -2.03 2.54
CA PHE A 112 2.35 -2.58 3.84
C PHE A 112 3.62 -3.01 4.57
N GLU A 113 3.83 -2.49 5.78
CA GLU A 113 4.95 -2.85 6.64
C GLU A 113 4.47 -3.12 8.06
N ALA A 114 4.70 -4.35 8.55
CA ALA A 114 4.24 -4.76 9.87
C ALA A 114 5.16 -4.27 10.99
N ASN A 115 6.44 -4.07 10.70
CA ASN A 115 7.44 -3.72 11.69
C ASN A 115 7.35 -2.25 12.11
N PRO A 116 6.94 -1.95 13.36
CA PRO A 116 6.79 -0.57 13.83
C PRO A 116 8.12 0.19 13.91
N LEU A 117 9.26 -0.49 13.88
CA LEU A 117 10.57 0.16 13.91
C LEU A 117 10.87 0.89 12.59
N HIS A 118 10.11 0.63 11.54
CA HIS A 118 10.19 1.35 10.26
C HIS A 118 9.20 2.51 10.15
N ASP A 119 8.27 2.68 11.10
CA ASP A 119 7.16 3.64 11.03
C ASP A 119 7.61 5.08 10.72
N ASN A 120 8.53 5.61 11.52
CA ASN A 120 8.96 7.01 11.40
C ASN A 120 9.61 7.25 10.04
N TYR A 121 10.53 6.37 9.66
CA TYR A 121 11.22 6.42 8.38
C TYR A 121 10.24 6.31 7.21
N LEU A 122 9.29 5.37 7.25
CA LEU A 122 8.32 5.17 6.16
C LEU A 122 7.32 6.31 6.04
N LYS A 123 6.92 6.96 7.15
CA LYS A 123 6.08 8.17 7.12
C LYS A 123 6.81 9.34 6.48
N GLU A 124 8.11 9.48 6.74
CA GLU A 124 8.95 10.48 6.08
C GLU A 124 9.13 10.16 4.59
N PHE A 125 9.35 8.89 4.25
CA PHE A 125 9.45 8.45 2.86
C PHE A 125 8.15 8.66 2.08
N GLU A 126 6.98 8.34 2.67
CA GLU A 126 5.66 8.67 2.11
C GLU A 126 5.56 10.18 1.85
N SER A 127 5.92 11.01 2.83
CA SER A 127 5.91 12.47 2.68
C SER A 127 6.86 12.96 1.58
N TYR A 128 8.04 12.35 1.46
CA TYR A 128 9.02 12.63 0.41
C TYR A 128 8.47 12.34 -0.99
N CYS A 129 7.76 11.23 -1.16
CA CYS A 129 7.10 10.85 -2.41
C CYS A 129 5.95 11.82 -2.75
N LEU A 130 5.08 12.13 -1.79
CA LEU A 130 3.95 13.03 -1.98
C LEU A 130 4.39 14.44 -2.39
N LYS A 131 5.48 14.97 -1.80
CA LYS A 131 6.06 16.27 -2.19
C LYS A 131 6.54 16.33 -3.64
N ARG A 132 6.79 15.18 -4.27
CA ARG A 132 7.20 15.05 -5.68
C ARG A 132 6.03 14.76 -6.62
N GLY A 133 4.80 14.73 -6.09
CA GLY A 133 3.60 14.40 -6.86
C GLY A 133 3.43 12.89 -7.12
N TRP A 134 4.23 12.03 -6.47
CA TRP A 134 4.05 10.59 -6.57
C TRP A 134 2.96 10.13 -5.61
N ARG A 135 2.02 9.34 -6.12
CA ARG A 135 0.88 8.83 -5.35
C ARG A 135 1.29 7.57 -4.60
N VAL A 136 1.77 7.75 -3.37
CA VAL A 136 2.22 6.66 -2.49
C VAL A 136 1.40 6.66 -1.21
N LYS A 137 0.97 5.48 -0.77
CA LYS A 137 0.40 5.25 0.56
C LYS A 137 1.06 4.05 1.22
N ILE A 138 1.55 4.22 2.44
CA ILE A 138 2.18 3.16 3.23
C ILE A 138 1.36 2.94 4.50
N PHE A 139 0.86 1.73 4.66
CA PHE A 139 0.24 1.23 5.87
C PHE A 139 1.35 0.71 6.80
N THR A 140 1.84 1.62 7.65
CA THR A 140 2.87 1.34 8.66
C THR A 140 2.27 0.55 9.84
N SER A 141 3.11 -0.21 10.55
CA SER A 141 2.68 -1.14 11.61
C SER A 141 1.48 -2.01 11.21
N THR A 142 1.37 -2.44 9.95
CA THR A 142 0.21 -3.17 9.43
C THR A 142 0.63 -4.45 8.74
N ALA A 143 0.17 -5.59 9.25
CA ALA A 143 0.42 -6.90 8.68
C ALA A 143 -0.56 -7.21 7.53
N VAL A 144 -0.04 -7.77 6.44
CA VAL A 144 -0.86 -8.40 5.40
C VAL A 144 -1.30 -9.78 5.90
N SER A 145 -2.59 -10.07 5.81
CA SER A 145 -3.16 -11.33 6.29
C SER A 145 -4.35 -11.77 5.42
N ILE A 146 -4.93 -12.92 5.79
CA ILE A 146 -6.18 -13.44 5.23
C ILE A 146 -7.41 -12.99 6.03
N THR A 147 -7.21 -12.26 7.13
CA THR A 147 -8.28 -11.70 7.97
C THR A 147 -7.90 -10.33 8.50
N SER A 148 -8.89 -9.45 8.62
CA SER A 148 -8.74 -8.15 9.28
C SER A 148 -8.83 -8.31 10.79
N GLY A 149 -8.00 -7.60 11.54
CA GLY A 149 -8.01 -7.67 13.00
C GLY A 149 -6.66 -7.32 13.60
N GLN A 150 -6.18 -8.19 14.48
CA GLN A 150 -4.86 -8.09 15.11
C GLN A 150 -4.04 -9.33 14.76
N ALA A 151 -2.80 -9.12 14.36
CA ALA A 151 -1.82 -10.18 14.18
C ALA A 151 -0.73 -10.08 15.24
N THR A 152 -0.25 -11.25 15.66
CA THR A 152 1.01 -11.32 16.40
C THR A 152 2.16 -11.20 15.41
N PHE A 153 3.02 -10.22 15.61
CA PHE A 153 4.24 -10.03 14.83
C PHE A 153 5.46 -10.13 15.75
N TYR A 154 6.55 -10.64 15.23
CA TYR A 154 7.77 -10.90 15.96
C TYR A 154 8.90 -10.06 15.37
N THR A 155 9.35 -9.04 16.10
CA THR A 155 10.47 -8.18 15.69
C THR A 155 11.81 -8.75 16.17
N GLU A 156 12.91 -8.31 15.58
CA GLU A 156 14.26 -8.65 16.02
C GLU A 156 15.03 -7.37 16.44
N PRO A 157 14.76 -6.82 17.64
CA PRO A 157 15.50 -5.66 18.13
C PRO A 157 17.00 -5.96 18.24
N GLY A 158 17.86 -5.01 17.85
CA GLY A 158 19.31 -5.20 17.80
C GLY A 158 19.85 -5.65 16.43
N ASN A 159 18.98 -5.83 15.42
CA ASN A 159 19.35 -6.16 14.04
C ASN A 159 19.10 -5.00 13.07
N GLU A 160 19.22 -3.75 13.54
CA GLU A 160 18.93 -2.53 12.77
C GLU A 160 19.87 -2.38 11.55
N VAL A 161 21.11 -2.87 11.66
CA VAL A 161 22.09 -2.87 10.56
C VAL A 161 21.59 -3.66 9.35
N ASN A 162 20.78 -4.70 9.57
CA ASN A 162 20.13 -5.48 8.52
C ASN A 162 18.66 -5.13 8.32
N ASN A 163 18.22 -3.95 8.77
CA ASN A 163 16.81 -3.53 8.69
C ASN A 163 15.84 -4.58 9.24
N GLN A 164 16.28 -5.38 10.22
CA GLN A 164 15.48 -6.38 10.89
C GLN A 164 14.84 -7.43 9.96
N TRP A 165 15.58 -7.92 8.94
CA TRP A 165 15.15 -9.03 8.07
C TRP A 165 14.65 -10.28 8.82
N GLY A 166 14.98 -10.45 10.10
CA GLY A 166 14.42 -11.53 10.91
C GLY A 166 12.99 -11.28 11.38
N ALA A 167 12.34 -10.15 11.10
CA ALA A 167 11.01 -9.83 11.61
C ALA A 167 9.92 -10.58 10.83
N SER A 168 9.00 -11.28 11.51
CA SER A 168 7.99 -12.09 10.82
C SER A 168 6.71 -12.32 11.61
N LEU A 169 5.67 -12.86 10.96
CA LEU A 169 4.48 -13.38 11.62
C LEU A 169 4.72 -14.75 12.30
N GLU A 170 5.88 -15.36 12.07
CA GLU A 170 6.25 -16.65 12.65
C GLU A 170 7.11 -16.49 13.90
N ALA A 171 6.84 -17.32 14.90
CA ALA A 171 7.62 -17.34 16.13
C ALA A 171 9.04 -17.84 15.86
N GLY A 172 10.06 -17.06 16.25
CA GLY A 172 11.47 -17.44 16.17
C GLY A 172 12.19 -17.25 17.50
N ARG A 173 13.41 -17.83 17.60
CA ARG A 173 14.27 -17.64 18.78
C ARG A 173 14.76 -16.18 18.84
N LYS A 174 14.72 -15.56 20.02
CA LYS A 174 15.16 -14.17 20.30
C LYS A 174 14.37 -13.05 19.61
N LYS A 175 13.09 -13.28 19.27
CA LYS A 175 12.22 -12.22 18.75
C LYS A 175 11.36 -11.58 19.84
N THR A 176 11.07 -10.29 19.70
CA THR A 176 10.13 -9.57 20.56
C THR A 176 8.74 -9.64 19.97
N LYS A 177 7.78 -10.11 20.77
CA LYS A 177 6.38 -10.21 20.36
C LYS A 177 5.71 -8.84 20.44
N ILE A 178 5.07 -8.42 19.36
CA ILE A 178 4.22 -7.24 19.30
C ILE A 178 2.87 -7.59 18.67
N ILE A 179 1.87 -6.75 18.90
CA ILE A 179 0.56 -6.87 18.27
C ILE A 179 0.40 -5.70 17.30
N VAL A 180 0.07 -6.02 16.06
CA VAL A 180 -0.11 -5.04 14.98
C VAL A 180 -1.48 -5.26 14.32
N PRO A 181 -2.15 -4.22 13.80
CA PRO A 181 -3.31 -4.41 12.96
C PRO A 181 -2.98 -5.30 11.77
N SER A 182 -3.93 -6.13 11.37
CA SER A 182 -3.86 -6.93 10.14
C SER A 182 -4.94 -6.52 9.17
N ILE A 183 -4.64 -6.64 7.88
CA ILE A 183 -5.59 -6.40 6.80
C ILE A 183 -5.90 -7.71 6.07
N ASP A 184 -7.18 -7.97 5.82
CA ASP A 184 -7.59 -8.97 4.82
C ASP A 184 -7.28 -8.43 3.43
N ILE A 185 -6.19 -8.93 2.84
CA ILE A 185 -5.70 -8.46 1.55
C ILE A 185 -6.64 -8.79 0.39
N VAL A 186 -7.43 -9.86 0.49
CA VAL A 186 -8.40 -10.22 -0.56
C VAL A 186 -9.49 -9.17 -0.62
N SER A 187 -10.09 -8.83 0.52
CA SER A 187 -11.12 -7.81 0.61
C SER A 187 -10.56 -6.43 0.24
N TRP A 188 -9.37 -6.09 0.73
CA TRP A 188 -8.73 -4.81 0.39
C TRP A 188 -8.46 -4.65 -1.11
N ILE A 189 -7.95 -5.68 -1.79
CA ILE A 189 -7.70 -5.62 -3.24
C ILE A 189 -9.02 -5.46 -4.01
N ARG A 190 -10.08 -6.17 -3.64
CA ARG A 190 -11.39 -6.01 -4.27
C ARG A 190 -11.90 -4.57 -4.15
N ASP A 191 -11.99 -4.08 -2.92
CA ASP A 191 -12.66 -2.82 -2.62
C ASP A 191 -11.81 -1.61 -3.06
N THR A 192 -10.48 -1.72 -2.96
CA THR A 192 -9.58 -0.59 -3.17
C THR A 192 -8.93 -0.62 -4.55
N VAL A 193 -8.55 -1.78 -5.06
CA VAL A 193 -7.80 -1.90 -6.32
C VAL A 193 -8.72 -2.20 -7.49
N ILE A 194 -9.57 -3.23 -7.39
CA ILE A 194 -10.44 -3.66 -8.50
C ILE A 194 -11.55 -2.63 -8.73
N ASP A 195 -12.21 -2.19 -7.65
CA ASP A 195 -13.37 -1.29 -7.73
C ASP A 195 -13.00 0.20 -7.92
N ARG A 196 -11.71 0.51 -8.09
CA ARG A 196 -11.26 1.89 -8.31
C ARG A 196 -11.74 2.43 -9.66
N LYS A 197 -11.97 3.74 -9.72
CA LYS A 197 -12.28 4.44 -10.97
C LYS A 197 -11.00 4.68 -11.75
N LEU A 198 -10.92 4.16 -12.97
CA LEU A 198 -9.83 4.47 -13.89
C LEU A 198 -9.95 5.91 -14.43
N PRO A 199 -8.83 6.55 -14.84
CA PRO A 199 -8.88 7.83 -15.54
C PRO A 199 -9.78 7.80 -16.78
N LEU A 200 -10.50 8.89 -17.04
CA LEU A 200 -11.38 9.01 -18.21
C LEU A 200 -10.60 8.76 -19.52
N GLY A 201 -11.19 7.96 -20.42
CA GLY A 201 -10.60 7.63 -21.72
C GLY A 201 -9.52 6.55 -21.69
N ASN A 202 -9.14 6.03 -20.51
CA ASN A 202 -8.19 4.93 -20.38
C ASN A 202 -8.90 3.63 -19.98
N PHE A 203 -8.83 2.62 -20.84
CA PHE A 203 -9.35 1.27 -20.57
C PHE A 203 -8.26 0.26 -20.22
N THR A 204 -6.99 0.65 -20.36
CA THR A 204 -5.85 -0.21 -20.05
C THR A 204 -5.31 0.10 -18.67
N SER A 205 -5.25 -0.94 -17.85
CA SER A 205 -4.73 -0.89 -16.50
C SER A 205 -3.87 -2.12 -16.24
N LYS A 206 -2.89 -1.95 -15.36
CA LYS A 206 -2.01 -3.02 -14.90
C LYS A 206 -1.82 -2.96 -13.39
N ILE A 207 -1.79 -4.13 -12.77
CA ILE A 207 -1.57 -4.30 -11.34
C ILE A 207 -0.35 -5.20 -11.15
N MET A 208 0.63 -4.69 -10.42
CA MET A 208 1.80 -5.44 -9.97
C MET A 208 1.78 -5.59 -8.46
N MET A 209 2.25 -6.73 -7.96
CA MET A 209 2.40 -6.97 -6.53
C MET A 209 3.75 -7.60 -6.21
N LYS A 210 4.40 -7.10 -5.15
CA LYS A 210 5.48 -7.80 -4.43
C LYS A 210 4.85 -8.57 -3.26
N SER A 211 5.24 -9.83 -3.10
CA SER A 211 4.98 -10.63 -1.91
C SER A 211 6.29 -10.97 -1.24
N ASP A 212 6.53 -10.33 -0.11
CA ASP A 212 7.71 -10.55 0.71
C ASP A 212 7.34 -10.29 2.18
N ILE A 213 6.43 -11.12 2.68
CA ILE A 213 5.81 -10.95 4.01
C ILE A 213 6.36 -11.95 5.01
N GLU A 214 7.63 -12.32 4.83
CA GLU A 214 8.46 -13.03 5.80
C GLU A 214 7.75 -14.27 6.38
N GLY A 215 7.37 -15.21 5.51
CA GLY A 215 6.83 -16.52 5.92
C GLY A 215 5.31 -16.65 5.84
N HIS A 216 4.59 -15.61 5.38
CA HIS A 216 3.14 -15.69 5.15
C HIS A 216 2.72 -15.68 3.67
N ASP A 217 3.70 -15.63 2.76
CA ASP A 217 3.51 -15.46 1.31
C ASP A 217 2.64 -16.57 0.72
N SER A 218 2.97 -17.83 0.99
CA SER A 218 2.23 -18.97 0.42
C SER A 218 0.76 -18.98 0.87
N THR A 219 0.50 -18.63 2.14
CA THR A 219 -0.87 -18.57 2.68
C THR A 219 -1.67 -17.44 2.03
N VAL A 220 -1.08 -16.24 1.93
CA VAL A 220 -1.73 -15.09 1.30
C VAL A 220 -1.99 -15.35 -0.18
N LEU A 221 -0.99 -15.84 -0.91
CA LEU A 221 -1.12 -16.14 -2.34
C LEU A 221 -2.14 -17.27 -2.59
N ALA A 222 -2.17 -18.31 -1.75
CA ALA A 222 -3.20 -19.34 -1.81
C ALA A 222 -4.61 -18.75 -1.61
N ASN A 223 -4.78 -17.84 -0.65
CA ASN A 223 -6.07 -17.20 -0.41
C ASN A 223 -6.50 -16.28 -1.58
N LEU A 224 -5.56 -15.58 -2.23
CA LEU A 224 -5.84 -14.82 -3.45
C LEU A 224 -6.33 -15.73 -4.58
N ILE A 225 -5.79 -16.95 -4.71
CA ILE A 225 -6.21 -17.91 -5.73
C ILE A 225 -7.62 -18.44 -5.43
N LEU A 226 -7.84 -18.90 -4.20
CA LEU A 226 -9.13 -19.46 -3.79
C LEU A 226 -10.27 -18.44 -3.83
N SER A 227 -9.96 -17.16 -3.65
CA SER A 227 -10.91 -16.06 -3.78
C SER A 227 -11.10 -15.54 -5.21
N GLY A 228 -10.30 -16.01 -6.17
CA GLY A 228 -10.30 -15.55 -7.56
C GLY A 228 -9.63 -14.19 -7.80
N VAL A 229 -9.19 -13.50 -6.75
CA VAL A 229 -8.52 -12.19 -6.84
C VAL A 229 -7.13 -12.30 -7.47
N TYR A 230 -6.47 -13.44 -7.33
CA TYR A 230 -5.16 -13.68 -7.96
C TYR A 230 -5.16 -13.30 -9.45
N CYS A 231 -6.22 -13.69 -10.17
CA CYS A 231 -6.34 -13.49 -11.61
C CYS A 231 -6.61 -12.05 -12.04
N SER A 232 -6.90 -11.12 -11.12
CA SER A 232 -6.98 -9.69 -11.41
C SER A 232 -5.62 -8.99 -11.33
N ILE A 233 -4.57 -9.67 -10.88
CA ILE A 233 -3.21 -9.14 -10.77
C ILE A 233 -2.43 -9.59 -12.00
N ASP A 234 -1.74 -8.68 -12.70
CA ASP A 234 -1.01 -9.03 -13.92
C ASP A 234 0.33 -9.71 -13.62
N LEU A 235 1.04 -9.24 -12.60
CA LEU A 235 2.35 -9.75 -12.23
C LEU A 235 2.53 -9.73 -10.71
N ILE A 236 2.89 -10.88 -10.16
CA ILE A 236 3.30 -11.05 -8.78
C ILE A 236 4.75 -11.51 -8.78
N TYR A 237 5.59 -10.86 -7.99
CA TYR A 237 6.92 -11.39 -7.69
C TYR A 237 7.11 -11.55 -6.20
N GLY A 238 7.89 -12.55 -5.80
CA GLY A 238 8.18 -12.79 -4.39
C GLY A 238 9.42 -13.64 -4.15
N GLU A 239 9.95 -13.54 -2.95
CA GLU A 239 11.21 -14.17 -2.55
C GLU A 239 10.98 -15.58 -1.99
N HIS A 240 10.14 -15.70 -0.96
CA HIS A 240 9.98 -16.93 -0.16
C HIS A 240 8.96 -17.94 -0.71
N LEU A 241 8.91 -18.10 -2.03
CA LEU A 241 8.01 -19.05 -2.70
C LEU A 241 8.64 -20.44 -2.74
N THR A 242 7.99 -21.47 -2.19
CA THR A 242 8.50 -22.86 -2.28
C THR A 242 8.41 -23.41 -3.71
N ASN A 243 9.20 -24.43 -4.03
CA ASN A 243 9.15 -25.06 -5.36
C ASN A 243 7.81 -25.76 -5.59
N GLU A 244 7.28 -26.39 -4.55
CA GLU A 244 5.97 -27.03 -4.54
C GLU A 244 4.87 -26.03 -4.88
N PHE A 245 4.90 -24.84 -4.26
CA PHE A 245 3.94 -23.78 -4.54
C PHE A 245 4.04 -23.31 -5.99
N VAL A 246 5.25 -22.94 -6.45
CA VAL A 246 5.47 -22.47 -7.83
C VAL A 246 5.02 -23.52 -8.86
N ASN A 247 5.31 -24.80 -8.64
CA ASN A 247 4.87 -25.89 -9.51
C ASN A 247 3.35 -26.04 -9.53
N GLY A 248 2.69 -25.90 -8.38
CA GLY A 248 1.24 -25.89 -8.26
C GLY A 248 0.60 -24.74 -9.05
N ILE A 249 1.18 -23.54 -8.97
CA ILE A 249 0.75 -22.37 -9.74
C ILE A 249 0.95 -22.58 -11.24
N ALA A 250 2.08 -23.14 -11.65
CA ALA A 250 2.33 -23.44 -13.06
C ALA A 250 1.29 -24.42 -13.61
N LEU A 251 0.89 -25.43 -12.83
CA LEU A 251 -0.18 -26.35 -13.20
C LEU A 251 -1.53 -25.63 -13.33
N PHE A 252 -1.89 -24.81 -12.33
CA PHE A 252 -3.10 -24.00 -12.35
C PHE A 252 -3.15 -23.08 -13.59
N GLN A 253 -2.06 -22.36 -13.88
CA GLN A 253 -1.95 -21.46 -15.03
C GLN A 253 -2.05 -22.21 -16.36
N LYS A 254 -1.46 -23.41 -16.46
CA LYS A 254 -1.53 -24.25 -17.66
C LYS A 254 -2.97 -24.64 -18.02
N TYR A 255 -3.81 -24.90 -17.01
CA TYR A 255 -5.20 -25.31 -17.23
C TYR A 255 -6.21 -24.17 -17.11
N SER A 256 -5.79 -23.00 -16.64
CA SER A 256 -6.65 -21.82 -16.58
C SER A 256 -6.71 -21.10 -17.93
N GLN A 257 -7.89 -21.03 -18.53
CA GLN A 257 -8.09 -20.32 -19.80
C GLN A 257 -8.12 -18.80 -19.61
N SER A 258 -8.58 -18.33 -18.44
CA SER A 258 -8.86 -16.93 -18.15
C SER A 258 -7.80 -16.24 -17.28
N CYS A 259 -7.07 -16.96 -16.43
CA CYS A 259 -6.09 -16.37 -15.53
C CYS A 259 -4.76 -16.11 -16.25
N LYS A 260 -4.30 -14.85 -16.28
CA LYS A 260 -3.06 -14.44 -16.98
C LYS A 260 -1.97 -13.89 -16.07
N THR A 261 -2.18 -13.92 -14.76
CA THR A 261 -1.20 -13.50 -13.74
C THR A 261 0.11 -14.24 -13.94
N LYS A 262 1.22 -13.50 -14.01
CA LYS A 262 2.58 -14.06 -14.00
C LYS A 262 3.08 -14.11 -12.55
N LEU A 263 3.65 -15.24 -12.14
CA LEU A 263 4.34 -15.38 -10.86
C LEU A 263 5.84 -15.54 -11.11
N ILE A 264 6.65 -14.68 -10.50
CA ILE A 264 8.10 -14.67 -10.66
C ILE A 264 8.75 -14.83 -9.29
N ARG A 265 9.65 -15.80 -9.14
CA ARG A 265 10.53 -15.82 -7.97
C ARG A 265 11.64 -14.79 -8.18
N MET A 266 11.71 -13.79 -7.33
CA MET A 266 12.73 -12.75 -7.37
C MET A 266 12.95 -12.19 -5.97
N ASP A 267 14.21 -12.12 -5.60
CA ASP A 267 14.74 -11.35 -4.49
C ASP A 267 15.55 -10.18 -5.09
N ASP A 268 15.26 -8.96 -4.67
CA ASP A 268 15.94 -7.75 -5.15
C ASP A 268 16.33 -6.83 -3.98
N GLU A 269 17.34 -7.23 -3.23
CA GLU A 269 18.01 -6.40 -2.21
C GLU A 269 19.08 -5.44 -2.77
N SER A 270 18.93 -4.96 -4.01
CA SER A 270 19.83 -3.92 -4.53
C SER A 270 19.52 -2.55 -3.91
N PHE A 271 20.56 -1.91 -3.35
CA PHE A 271 20.48 -0.59 -2.73
C PHE A 271 21.27 0.44 -3.56
N TYR A 272 21.03 1.74 -3.31
CA TYR A 272 21.74 2.80 -4.02
C TYR A 272 23.14 3.05 -3.43
N GLN A 273 23.27 3.95 -2.46
CA GLN A 273 24.53 4.25 -1.78
C GLN A 273 24.58 3.67 -0.37
N THR A 274 23.44 3.65 0.30
CA THR A 274 23.27 3.11 1.65
C THR A 274 22.04 2.20 1.67
N ARG A 275 21.94 1.37 2.72
CA ARG A 275 20.78 0.50 2.90
C ARG A 275 19.50 1.30 3.06
N LEU A 276 19.56 2.45 3.73
CA LEU A 276 18.44 3.38 3.79
C LEU A 276 18.29 4.07 2.42
N PRO A 277 17.21 3.81 1.66
CA PRO A 277 17.08 4.41 0.35
C PRO A 277 17.19 5.94 0.45
N PHE A 278 16.57 6.55 1.47
CA PHE A 278 16.49 7.99 1.71
C PHE A 278 17.27 8.41 2.96
N THR A 279 17.99 9.52 2.85
CA THR A 279 18.63 10.20 3.99
C THR A 279 17.84 11.46 4.34
N TYR A 280 17.55 11.61 5.63
CA TYR A 280 16.94 12.81 6.18
C TYR A 280 17.84 14.02 5.84
N PRO A 281 17.35 15.08 5.19
CA PRO A 281 18.06 16.34 5.26
C PRO A 281 17.99 16.76 6.73
N GLN A 282 19.10 16.60 7.46
CA GLN A 282 19.22 17.16 8.80
C GLN A 282 18.79 18.61 8.69
N SER A 283 17.77 19.00 9.45
CA SER A 283 17.40 20.39 9.61
C SER A 283 18.69 21.10 10.03
N THR A 284 19.25 21.89 9.12
CA THR A 284 20.32 22.82 9.45
C THR A 284 19.71 23.77 10.47
N THR A 285 19.95 23.49 11.75
CA THR A 285 19.75 24.42 12.85
C THR A 285 20.65 25.62 12.66
#